data_AF-A0AB34GJ93-F1
#
_entry.id   AF-A0AB34GJ93-F1
#
_cell.length_a   1.000
_cell.length_b   1.000
_cell.length_c   1.000
_cell.angle_alpha   90.00
_cell.angle_beta   90.00
_cell.angle_gamma   90.00
#
_symmetry.space_group_name_H-M   'P 1'
#
loop_
_entity.id
_entity.type
_entity.pdbx_description
1 polymer ?
#
loop_
_entity_poly.entity_id
_entity_poly.type
_entity_poly.pdbx_seq_one_letter_code
_entity_poly.pdbx_strand_id
1 'polypeptide(L)'
;MKENIANLNFLGRADCPYYAKAELLADYLQKNLPDFRIHKITQHPDVWEEWLKELCKKNTWSHKNSPIIWRELLDRGGKGLLLGGYNEFLEHAQVYKLS
;
A
#
# COMPACT_ATOMS: atom_id res chain seq x y z
N MET A 1 17.90 -19.34 -1.49
CA MET A 1 17.14 -18.26 -2.16
C MET A 1 16.39 -17.53 -1.08
N LYS A 2 16.59 -16.23 -0.88
CA LYS A 2 15.78 -15.48 0.10
C LYS A 2 14.36 -15.44 -0.43
N GLU A 3 13.41 -16.01 0.30
CA GLU A 3 11.98 -15.93 0.00
C GLU A 3 11.61 -14.46 -0.17
N ASN A 4 11.02 -14.12 -1.31
CA ASN A 4 10.69 -12.74 -1.68
C ASN A 4 9.40 -12.32 -0.95
N ILE A 5 9.52 -12.05 0.35
CA ILE A 5 8.39 -11.54 1.16
C ILE A 5 7.91 -10.22 0.55
N ALA A 6 6.61 -10.16 0.27
CA ALA A 6 5.93 -8.96 -0.19
C ALA A 6 5.48 -8.16 1.04
N ASN A 7 6.24 -7.12 1.41
CA ASN A 7 5.88 -6.20 2.48
C ASN A 7 5.23 -4.95 1.88
N LEU A 8 3.90 -4.88 1.92
CA LEU A 8 3.15 -3.75 1.40
C LEU A 8 2.61 -2.88 2.53
N ASN A 9 2.70 -1.57 2.34
CA ASN A 9 2.13 -0.58 3.22
C ASN A 9 1.03 0.18 2.47
N PHE A 10 -0.11 0.35 3.15
CA PHE A 10 -1.28 1.03 2.64
C PHE A 10 -1.57 2.20 3.56
N LEU A 11 -1.58 3.40 3.00
CA LEU A 11 -2.07 4.59 3.68
C LEU A 11 -3.34 5.05 2.96
N GLY A 12 -4.43 5.18 3.70
CA GLY A 12 -5.71 5.58 3.13
C GLY A 12 -6.52 6.51 4.03
N ARG A 13 -7.39 7.29 3.37
CA ARG A 13 -8.32 8.20 4.01
C ARG A 13 -9.54 7.42 4.51
N ALA A 14 -9.99 7.68 5.73
CA ALA A 14 -11.03 6.89 6.40
C ALA A 14 -12.39 6.87 5.66
N ASP A 15 -12.69 7.90 4.87
CA ASP A 15 -13.91 8.04 4.06
C ASP A 15 -13.73 7.56 2.60
N CYS A 16 -12.60 6.94 2.25
CA CYS A 16 -12.27 6.58 0.87
C CYS A 16 -12.77 5.17 0.50
N PRO A 17 -13.71 5.03 -0.44
CA PRO A 17 -14.21 3.71 -0.85
C PRO A 17 -13.16 2.87 -1.57
N TYR A 18 -12.20 3.50 -2.26
CA TYR A 18 -11.10 2.77 -2.93
C TYR A 18 -10.08 2.22 -1.94
N TYR A 19 -9.88 2.89 -0.81
CA TYR A 19 -9.05 2.35 0.26
C TYR A 19 -9.70 1.11 0.87
N ALA A 20 -10.99 1.17 1.22
CA ALA A 20 -11.73 0.01 1.73
C ALA A 20 -11.66 -1.20 0.77
N LYS A 21 -11.78 -0.96 -0.54
CA LYS A 21 -11.61 -2.02 -1.57
C LYS A 21 -10.19 -2.57 -1.61
N ALA A 22 -9.18 -1.71 -1.49
CA ALA A 22 -7.77 -2.12 -1.44
C ALA A 22 -7.52 -3.01 -0.22
N GLU A 23 -8.02 -2.62 0.96
CA GLU A 23 -7.91 -3.39 2.20
C GLU A 23 -8.53 -4.77 2.09
N LEU A 24 -9.74 -4.86 1.52
CA LEU A 24 -10.43 -6.14 1.34
C LEU A 24 -9.61 -7.12 0.50
N LEU A 25 -9.05 -6.65 -0.63
CA LEU A 25 -8.19 -7.48 -1.48
C LEU A 25 -6.87 -7.82 -0.79
N ALA A 26 -6.27 -6.87 -0.09
CA ALA A 26 -5.03 -7.05 0.64
C ALA A 26 -5.18 -8.11 1.76
N ASP A 27 -6.29 -8.06 2.52
CA ASP A 27 -6.63 -9.03 3.56
C ASP A 27 -6.86 -10.42 2.96
N TYR A 28 -7.52 -10.50 1.79
CA TYR A 28 -7.66 -11.76 1.05
C TYR A 28 -6.30 -12.32 0.64
N LEU A 29 -5.39 -11.51 0.08
CA LEU A 29 -4.07 -11.97 -0.34
C LEU A 29 -3.24 -12.43 0.86
N GLN A 30 -3.20 -11.65 1.96
CA GLN A 30 -2.47 -12.03 3.18
C GLN A 30 -2.99 -13.35 3.78
N LYS A 31 -4.30 -13.61 3.72
CA LYS A 31 -4.87 -14.87 4.20
C LYS A 31 -4.45 -16.08 3.35
N ASN A 32 -4.24 -15.89 2.05
CA ASN A 32 -4.02 -16.99 1.11
C ASN A 32 -2.55 -17.17 0.69
N LEU A 33 -1.67 -16.20 0.97
CA LEU A 33 -0.28 -16.20 0.55
C LEU A 33 0.64 -16.07 1.77
N PRO A 34 1.45 -17.10 2.10
CA PRO A 34 2.25 -17.14 3.33
C PRO A 34 3.30 -16.02 3.42
N ASP A 35 3.77 -15.52 2.28
CA ASP A 35 4.82 -14.50 2.18
C ASP A 35 4.28 -13.10 1.85
N PHE A 36 2.97 -12.89 1.98
CA PHE A 36 2.34 -11.60 1.72
C PHE A 36 1.97 -10.91 3.03
N ARG A 37 2.69 -9.84 3.35
CA ARG A 37 2.53 -9.08 4.59
C ARG A 37 2.02 -7.68 4.27
N ILE A 38 0.97 -7.26 4.98
CA ILE A 38 0.40 -5.93 4.81
C ILE A 38 0.46 -5.12 6.10
N HIS A 39 0.67 -3.83 5.94
CA HIS A 39 0.50 -2.84 6.99
C HIS A 39 -0.48 -1.77 6.53
N LYS A 40 -1.47 -1.47 7.37
CA LYS A 40 -2.58 -0.57 7.05
C LYS A 40 -2.54 0.62 8.00
N ILE A 41 -2.52 1.83 7.43
CA ILE A 41 -2.55 3.10 8.14
C ILE A 41 -3.75 3.88 7.63
N THR A 42 -4.67 4.20 8.53
CA THR A 42 -5.87 4.98 8.20
C THR A 42 -5.73 6.37 8.78
N GLN A 43 -5.99 7.39 7.97
CA GLN A 43 -5.97 8.79 8.42
C GLN A 43 -7.36 9.42 8.31
N HIS A 44 -7.66 10.31 9.25
CA HIS A 44 -8.87 11.12 9.20
C HIS A 44 -8.85 12.04 7.97
N PRO A 45 -10.00 12.33 7.31
CA PRO A 45 -10.03 13.21 6.14
C PRO A 45 -9.36 14.57 6.37
N ASP A 46 -9.57 15.16 7.55
CA ASP A 46 -9.03 16.48 7.90
C ASP A 46 -7.50 16.57 7.92
N VAL A 47 -6.81 15.44 8.14
CA VAL A 47 -5.33 15.39 8.21
C VAL A 47 -4.71 14.71 6.99
N TRP A 48 -5.53 14.20 6.07
CA TRP A 48 -5.08 13.37 4.95
C TRP A 48 -4.10 14.11 4.02
N GLU A 49 -4.46 15.32 3.60
CA GLU A 49 -3.68 16.05 2.60
C GLU A 49 -2.29 16.41 3.12
N GLU A 50 -2.20 16.84 4.38
CA GLU A 50 -0.93 17.14 5.05
C GLU A 50 -0.07 15.88 5.17
N TRP A 51 -0.64 14.77 5.66
CA TRP A 51 0.08 13.51 5.79
C TRP A 51 0.59 12.98 4.45
N LEU A 52 -0.25 13.00 3.41
CA LEU A 52 0.13 12.53 2.08
C LEU A 52 1.26 13.38 1.51
N LYS A 53 1.15 14.72 1.66
CA LYS A 53 2.18 15.65 1.17
C LYS A 53 3.53 15.40 1.84
N GLU A 54 3.56 15.27 3.16
CA GLU A 54 4.81 15.02 3.88
C GLU A 54 5.39 13.63 3.55
N LEU A 55 4.56 12.60 3.41
CA LEU A 55 5.00 11.28 2.97
C LEU A 55 5.61 11.32 1.56
N CYS A 56 4.93 11.97 0.61
CA CYS A 56 5.40 12.11 -0.76
C CYS A 56 6.71 12.92 -0.82
N LYS A 57 6.79 14.02 -0.08
CA LYS A 57 8.00 14.85 0.01
C LYS A 57 9.18 14.06 0.58
N LYS A 58 8.98 13.31 1.66
CA LYS A 58 10.02 12.48 2.30
C LYS A 58 10.59 11.42 1.36
N ASN A 59 9.74 10.86 0.50
CA ASN A 59 10.12 9.75 -0.40
C ASN A 59 10.33 10.18 -1.86
N THR A 60 10.28 11.48 -2.17
CA THR A 60 10.35 12.00 -3.55
C THR A 60 9.32 11.33 -4.49
N TRP A 61 8.10 11.15 -3.99
CA TRP A 61 6.99 10.56 -4.75
C TRP A 61 6.03 11.63 -5.27
N SER A 62 5.34 11.29 -6.36
CA SER A 62 4.24 12.08 -6.90
C SER A 62 2.96 11.26 -6.83
N HIS A 63 2.11 11.57 -5.85
CA HIS A 63 0.82 10.93 -5.65
C HIS A 63 -0.15 11.93 -4.99
N LYS A 64 -1.45 11.84 -5.31
CA LYS A 64 -2.44 12.85 -4.88
C LYS A 64 -3.71 12.28 -4.26
N ASN A 65 -3.95 10.98 -4.41
CA ASN A 65 -5.26 10.38 -4.09
C ASN A 65 -5.14 9.31 -3.00
N SER A 66 -6.24 9.00 -2.34
CA SER A 66 -6.34 7.83 -1.47
C SER A 66 -6.74 6.59 -2.30
N PRO A 67 -6.18 5.40 -2.02
CA PRO A 67 -5.03 5.16 -1.12
C PRO A 67 -3.70 5.47 -1.81
N ILE A 68 -2.62 5.55 -1.03
CA ILE A 68 -1.24 5.42 -1.50
C ILE A 68 -0.65 4.11 -0.98
N ILE A 69 -0.03 3.35 -1.86
CA ILE A 69 0.45 1.99 -1.60
C ILE A 69 1.92 1.91 -2.03
N TRP A 70 2.76 1.33 -1.17
CA TRP A 70 4.19 1.15 -1.45
C TRP A 70 4.72 -0.16 -0.87
N ARG A 71 5.81 -0.65 -1.46
CA ARG A 71 6.56 -1.80 -0.95
C ARG A 71 7.74 -1.35 -0.11
N GLU A 72 7.98 -2.00 1.01
CA GLU A 72 9.24 -1.89 1.76
C GLU A 72 10.22 -3.01 1.33
N LEU A 73 11.46 -2.63 0.99
CA LEU A 73 12.44 -3.54 0.39
C LEU A 73 13.23 -4.41 1.38
N LEU A 74 13.39 -3.96 2.63
CA LEU A 74 14.23 -4.64 3.64
C LEU A 74 13.48 -4.73 4.97
N ASP A 75 13.43 -3.62 5.71
CA ASP A 75 12.84 -3.50 7.05
C ASP A 75 11.90 -2.29 7.13
N ARG A 76 11.03 -2.27 8.17
CA ARG A 76 10.11 -1.15 8.42
C ARG A 76 10.87 0.17 8.54
N GLY A 77 10.45 1.16 7.76
CA GLY A 77 11.08 2.49 7.71
C GLY A 77 12.25 2.61 6.72
N GLY A 78 12.55 1.54 5.96
CA GLY A 78 13.51 1.56 4.87
C GLY A 78 13.01 2.30 3.62
N LYS A 79 13.84 2.30 2.56
CA LYS A 79 13.46 2.92 1.27
C LYS A 79 12.22 2.21 0.70
N GLY A 80 11.13 2.96 0.59
CA GLY A 80 9.90 2.50 -0.06
C GLY A 80 10.01 2.56 -1.58
N LEU A 81 9.34 1.63 -2.26
CA LEU A 81 9.04 1.71 -3.68
C LEU A 81 7.55 2.01 -3.85
N LEU A 82 7.21 3.19 -4.37
CA LEU A 82 5.83 3.55 -4.67
C LEU A 82 5.25 2.55 -5.69
N LEU A 83 4.11 1.94 -5.34
CA LEU A 83 3.31 1.17 -6.28
C LEU A 83 2.26 2.05 -6.96
N GLY A 84 1.63 2.95 -6.20
CA GLY A 84 0.61 3.86 -6.71
C GLY A 84 -0.64 3.85 -5.85
N GLY A 85 -1.81 3.93 -6.49
CA GLY A 85 -3.10 3.87 -5.84
C GLY A 85 -3.79 2.53 -6.01
N TYR A 86 -5.12 2.55 -5.94
CA TYR A 86 -5.93 1.33 -6.00
C TYR A 86 -5.77 0.56 -7.31
N ASN A 87 -5.73 1.23 -8.46
CA ASN A 87 -5.67 0.55 -9.77
C ASN A 87 -4.31 -0.13 -9.96
N GLU A 88 -3.22 0.56 -9.64
CA GLU A 88 -1.87 -0.01 -9.71
C GLU A 88 -1.73 -1.21 -8.76
N PHE A 89 -2.38 -1.17 -7.60
CA PHE A 89 -2.44 -2.31 -6.70
C PHE A 89 -3.27 -3.48 -7.27
N LEU A 90 -4.39 -3.23 -7.96
CA LEU A 90 -5.14 -4.29 -8.63
C LEU A 90 -4.29 -5.00 -9.67
N GLU A 91 -3.57 -4.25 -10.51
CA GLU A 91 -2.65 -4.79 -11.52
C GLU A 91 -1.54 -5.60 -10.85
N HIS A 92 -0.93 -5.07 -9.79
CA HIS A 92 0.08 -5.78 -9.02
C HIS A 92 -0.47 -7.09 -8.41
N ALA A 93 -1.69 -7.06 -7.89
CA ALA A 93 -2.36 -8.21 -7.28
C ALA A 93 -2.68 -9.32 -8.29
N GLN A 94 -2.84 -9.01 -9.59
CA GLN A 94 -3.10 -10.03 -10.62
C GLN A 94 -1.95 -11.04 -10.74
N VAL A 95 -0.70 -10.60 -10.52
CA VAL A 95 0.48 -11.48 -10.56
C VAL A 95 0.36 -12.61 -9.53
N TYR A 96 -0.21 -12.33 -8.36
CA TYR A 96 -0.39 -13.31 -7.29
C TYR A 96 -1.61 -14.23 -7.48
N LYS A 97 -2.54 -13.88 -8.36
CA LYS A 97 -3.71 -14.72 -8.66
C LYS A 97 -3.43 -15.77 -9.74
N LEU A 98 -2.32 -15.64 -10.47
CA LEU A 98 -1.93 -16.51 -11.58
C LEU A 98 -0.79 -17.49 -11.23
N SER A 99 -0.32 -17.47 -9.98
CA SER A 99 0.77 -18.31 -9.47
C SER A 99 0.27 -19.41 -8.54
#